data_AF-A0A2S7CYU5-F1
#
_entry.id   AF-A0A2S7CYU5-F1
#
_cell.length_a   1.000
_cell.length_b   1.000
_cell.length_c   1.000
_cell.angle_alpha   90.00
_cell.angle_beta   90.00
_cell.angle_gamma   90.00
#
_symmetry.space_group_name_H-M   'P 1'
#
loop_
_entity.id
_entity.type
_entity.pdbx_description
1 polymer ?
#
loop_
_entity_poly.entity_id
_entity_poly.type
_entity_poly.pdbx_seq_one_letter_code
_entity_poly.pdbx_strand_id
1 'polypeptide(L)'
;MTATNHYRDQIQRATERLAQHQARELLAQQRQAVKDKETRRREEAKRRMRVAELVFLAGAESLEDVELVGALLAHVGNRSDAAIRNQARSLGALRMEISNAEEGHSTH
;
A
#
# COMPACT_ATOMS: atom_id res chain seq x y z
N MET A 1 59.05 -15.09 -20.34
CA MET A 1 58.28 -13.98 -19.72
C MET A 1 56.82 -13.94 -20.22
N THR A 2 56.18 -15.09 -20.44
CA THR A 2 54.82 -15.19 -21.02
C THR A 2 53.76 -15.56 -19.96
N ALA A 3 54.14 -16.30 -18.92
CA ALA A 3 53.24 -16.71 -17.84
C ALA A 3 52.68 -15.52 -17.03
N THR A 4 53.50 -14.50 -16.75
CA THR A 4 53.10 -13.30 -15.98
C THR A 4 52.07 -12.45 -16.71
N ASN A 5 52.13 -12.37 -18.05
CA ASN A 5 51.12 -11.69 -18.86
C ASN A 5 49.81 -12.47 -18.91
N HIS A 6 49.88 -13.81 -18.98
CA HIS A 6 48.68 -14.64 -18.97
C HIS A 6 47.89 -14.51 -17.65
N TYR A 7 48.57 -14.49 -16.50
CA TYR A 7 47.90 -14.29 -15.22
C TYR A 7 47.28 -12.91 -15.10
N ARG A 8 47.98 -11.86 -15.56
CA ARG A 8 47.45 -10.50 -15.56
C ARG A 8 46.19 -10.36 -16.42
N ASP A 9 46.18 -10.99 -17.59
CA ASP A 9 45.01 -11.01 -18.47
C ASP A 9 43.84 -11.82 -17.90
N GLN A 10 44.10 -12.93 -17.21
CA GLN A 10 43.06 -13.69 -16.51
C GLN A 10 42.43 -12.88 -15.37
N ILE A 11 43.26 -12.21 -14.57
CA ILE A 11 42.80 -11.34 -13.48
C ILE A 11 41.94 -10.21 -14.06
N GLN A 12 42.41 -9.53 -15.10
CA GLN A 12 41.69 -8.41 -15.70
C GLN A 12 40.33 -8.83 -16.27
N ARG A 13 40.26 -9.97 -16.98
CA ARG A 13 38.99 -10.51 -17.48
C ARG A 13 38.04 -10.93 -16.36
N ALA A 14 38.57 -11.49 -15.27
CA ALA A 14 37.76 -11.85 -14.11
C ALA A 14 37.18 -10.59 -13.42
N THR A 15 37.97 -9.53 -13.29
CA THR A 15 37.53 -8.25 -12.73
C THR A 15 36.49 -7.58 -13.62
N GLU A 16 36.67 -7.56 -14.95
CA GLU A 16 35.70 -7.02 -15.89
C GLU A 16 34.37 -7.78 -15.83
N ARG A 17 34.41 -9.12 -15.75
CA ARG A 17 33.19 -9.93 -15.58
C ARG A 17 32.50 -9.64 -14.26
N LEU A 18 33.25 -9.50 -13.16
CA LEU A 18 32.69 -9.16 -11.86
C LEU A 18 32.00 -7.78 -11.89
N ALA A 19 32.65 -6.78 -12.49
CA ALA A 19 32.08 -5.44 -12.64
C ALA A 19 30.81 -5.46 -13.51
N GLN A 20 30.79 -6.24 -14.59
CA GLN A 20 29.60 -6.41 -15.43
C GLN A 20 28.45 -7.10 -14.66
N HIS A 21 28.76 -8.10 -13.84
CA HIS A 21 27.76 -8.75 -12.98
C HIS A 21 27.19 -7.77 -11.95
N GLN A 22 28.04 -7.03 -11.25
CA GLN A 22 27.62 -6.02 -10.28
C GLN A 22 26.76 -4.91 -10.92
N ALA A 23 27.14 -4.44 -12.11
CA ALA A 23 26.34 -3.46 -12.84
C ALA A 23 24.95 -4.00 -13.21
N ARG A 24 24.86 -5.27 -13.63
CA ARG A 24 23.58 -5.93 -13.93
C ARG A 24 22.72 -6.11 -12.68
N GLU A 25 23.32 -6.50 -11.56
CA GLU A 25 22.62 -6.64 -10.28
C GLU A 25 22.08 -5.29 -9.77
N LEU A 26 22.86 -4.22 -9.84
CA LEU A 26 22.41 -2.88 -9.47
C LEU A 26 21.22 -2.42 -10.33
N LEU A 27 21.27 -2.65 -11.64
CA LEU A 27 20.15 -2.33 -12.53
C LEU A 27 18.92 -3.19 -12.25
N ALA A 28 19.10 -4.48 -11.92
CA ALA A 28 18.00 -5.35 -11.53
C ALA A 28 17.35 -4.90 -10.21
N GLN A 29 18.15 -4.56 -9.21
CA GLN A 29 17.69 -4.01 -7.93
C GLN A 29 16.95 -2.69 -8.11
N GLN A 30 17.48 -1.78 -8.95
CA GLN A 30 16.82 -0.51 -9.24
C GLN A 30 15.47 -0.71 -9.91
N ARG A 31 15.37 -1.62 -10.90
CA ARG A 31 14.10 -1.96 -11.55
C ARG A 31 13.10 -2.55 -10.55
N GLN A 32 13.56 -3.42 -9.65
CA GLN A 32 12.70 -3.99 -8.62
C GLN A 32 12.20 -2.91 -7.65
N ALA A 33 13.09 -2.04 -7.17
CA ALA A 33 12.73 -0.94 -6.28
C ALA A 33 11.72 0.03 -6.91
N VAL A 34 11.85 0.33 -8.21
CA VAL A 34 10.87 1.14 -8.93
C VAL A 34 9.52 0.43 -9.01
N LYS A 35 9.51 -0.85 -9.37
CA LYS A 35 8.27 -1.64 -9.39
C LYS A 35 7.60 -1.69 -8.02
N ASP A 36 8.36 -1.95 -6.96
CA ASP A 36 7.86 -2.01 -5.59
C ASP A 36 7.31 -0.66 -5.13
N LYS A 37 7.92 0.45 -5.56
CA LYS A 37 7.42 1.79 -5.28
C LYS A 37 6.10 2.07 -6.02
N GLU A 38 6.00 1.65 -7.28
CA GLU A 38 4.77 1.80 -8.07
C GLU A 38 3.63 0.93 -7.54
N THR A 39 3.90 -0.32 -7.15
CA THR A 39 2.88 -1.20 -6.55
C THR A 39 2.38 -0.63 -5.23
N ARG A 40 3.27 -0.18 -4.34
CA ARG A 40 2.90 0.50 -3.08
C ARG A 40 2.03 1.73 -3.33
N ARG A 41 2.39 2.57 -4.32
CA ARG A 41 1.58 3.74 -4.70
C ARG A 41 0.18 3.36 -5.16
N ARG A 42 0.06 2.31 -5.98
CA ARG A 42 -1.24 1.81 -6.46
C ARG A 42 -2.08 1.25 -5.31
N GLU A 43 -1.46 0.49 -4.41
CA GLU A 43 -2.15 -0.05 -3.22
C GLU A 43 -2.62 1.06 -2.27
N GLU A 44 -1.79 2.08 -2.06
CA GLU A 44 -2.16 3.24 -1.27
C GLU A 44 -3.31 4.02 -1.91
N ALA A 45 -3.27 4.25 -3.23
CA ALA A 45 -4.35 4.89 -3.95
C ALA A 45 -5.67 4.10 -3.82
N LYS A 46 -5.62 2.77 -4.01
CA LYS A 46 -6.77 1.89 -3.79
C LYS A 46 -7.28 1.97 -2.35
N ARG A 47 -6.38 2.05 -1.36
CA ARG A 47 -6.76 2.18 0.05
C ARG A 47 -7.43 3.52 0.32
N ARG A 48 -6.91 4.61 -0.22
CA ARG A 48 -7.52 5.95 -0.10
C ARG A 48 -8.92 6.00 -0.72
N MET A 49 -9.08 5.41 -1.90
CA MET A 49 -10.38 5.28 -2.56
C MET A 49 -11.39 4.50 -1.72
N ARG A 50 -10.99 3.33 -1.20
CA ARG A 50 -11.85 2.54 -0.28
C ARG A 50 -12.24 3.32 0.97
N VAL A 51 -11.33 4.11 1.54
CA VAL A 51 -11.67 4.96 2.71
C VAL A 51 -12.70 6.02 2.33
N ALA A 52 -12.58 6.65 1.16
CA ALA A 52 -13.58 7.59 0.68
C ALA A 52 -14.94 6.91 0.47
N GLU A 53 -14.97 5.75 -0.17
CA GLU A 53 -16.20 4.94 -0.34
C GLU A 53 -16.88 4.63 1.00
N LEU A 54 -16.11 4.32 2.05
CA LEU A 54 -16.65 4.09 3.39
C LEU A 54 -17.26 5.35 4.02
N VAL A 55 -16.77 6.55 3.68
CA VAL A 55 -17.37 7.81 4.12
C VAL A 55 -18.74 7.99 3.46
N PHE A 56 -18.86 7.71 2.16
CA PHE A 56 -20.15 7.72 1.46
C PHE A 56 -21.11 6.64 2.01
N LEU A 57 -20.60 5.44 2.28
CA LEU A 57 -21.40 4.37 2.89
C LEU A 57 -21.98 4.81 4.24
N ALA A 58 -21.20 5.56 5.03
CA ALA A 58 -21.64 6.08 6.32
C ALA A 58 -22.62 7.26 6.21
N GLY A 59 -22.93 7.77 5.02
CA GLY A 59 -23.73 8.97 4.82
C GLY A 59 -23.03 10.25 5.27
N ALA A 60 -21.70 10.19 5.41
CA ALA A 60 -20.88 11.25 5.97
C ALA A 60 -20.32 12.20 4.88
N GLU A 61 -20.71 12.02 3.62
CA GLU A 61 -20.27 12.85 2.49
C GLU A 61 -20.78 14.30 2.53
N SER A 62 -21.83 14.55 3.32
CA SER A 62 -22.40 15.89 3.52
C SER A 62 -21.76 16.64 4.68
N LEU A 63 -20.94 15.97 5.50
CA LEU A 63 -20.24 16.60 6.61
C LEU A 63 -19.13 17.52 6.07
N GLU A 64 -18.89 18.63 6.75
CA GLU A 64 -17.75 19.48 6.43
C GLU A 64 -16.43 18.74 6.72
N ASP A 65 -15.39 19.02 5.94
CA ASP A 65 -14.08 18.38 6.08
C ASP A 65 -13.55 18.40 7.53
N VAL A 66 -13.74 19.54 8.21
CA VAL A 66 -13.30 19.73 9.60
C VAL A 66 -14.12 18.87 10.56
N GLU A 67 -15.43 18.77 10.34
CA GLU A 67 -16.34 17.96 11.14
C GLU A 67 -16.05 16.46 10.97
N LEU A 68 -15.86 16.02 9.73
CA LEU A 68 -15.52 14.62 9.41
C LEU A 68 -14.20 14.21 10.07
N VAL A 69 -13.16 15.04 9.95
CA VAL A 69 -11.86 14.78 10.60
C VAL A 69 -12.00 14.80 12.12
N GLY A 70 -12.75 15.76 12.67
CA GLY A 70 -13.02 15.84 14.10
C GLY A 70 -13.72 14.60 14.66
N ALA A 71 -14.76 14.12 13.99
CA ALA A 71 -15.50 12.91 14.37
C ALA A 71 -14.60 11.66 14.36
N LEU A 72 -13.76 11.51 13.32
CA LEU A 72 -12.80 10.41 13.25
C LEU A 72 -11.74 10.49 14.36
N LEU A 73 -11.20 11.69 14.63
CA LEU A 73 -10.23 11.90 15.71
C LEU A 73 -10.83 11.59 17.08
N ALA A 74 -12.09 11.97 17.33
CA ALA A 74 -12.78 11.65 18.56
C ALA A 74 -12.90 10.13 18.77
N HIS A 75 -13.22 9.37 17.71
CA HIS A 75 -13.26 7.91 17.80
C HIS A 75 -11.86 7.30 18.02
N VAL A 76 -10.85 7.78 17.30
CA VAL A 76 -9.46 7.31 17.45
C VAL A 76 -8.94 7.59 18.86
N GLY A 77 -9.22 8.75 19.43
CA GLY A 77 -8.82 9.14 20.79
C GLY A 77 -9.48 8.28 21.87
N ASN A 78 -10.75 7.90 21.66
CA ASN A 78 -11.49 7.04 22.59
C ASN A 78 -11.34 5.55 22.28
N ARG A 79 -10.47 5.18 21.34
CA ARG A 79 -10.31 3.80 20.90
C ARG A 79 -9.80 2.88 22.01
N SER A 80 -9.26 3.35 23.12
CA SER A 80 -8.88 2.49 24.26
C SER A 80 -10.10 1.88 24.97
N ASP A 81 -11.26 2.51 24.88
CA ASP A 81 -12.50 2.00 25.45
C ASP A 81 -13.08 0.88 24.59
N ALA A 82 -13.21 -0.31 25.18
CA ALA A 82 -13.76 -1.47 24.51
C ALA A 82 -15.24 -1.31 24.14
N ALA A 83 -16.03 -0.61 24.94
CA ALA A 83 -17.44 -0.37 24.67
C ALA A 83 -17.60 0.50 23.42
N ILE A 84 -16.87 1.62 23.35
CA ILE A 84 -16.89 2.54 22.21
C ILE A 84 -16.42 1.84 20.93
N ARG A 85 -15.35 1.04 21.01
CA ARG A 85 -14.88 0.23 19.86
C ARG A 85 -15.92 -0.77 19.40
N ASN A 86 -16.54 -1.50 20.33
CA ASN A 86 -17.49 -2.55 19.99
C ASN A 86 -18.78 -1.96 19.40
N GLN A 87 -19.27 -0.86 19.98
CA GLN A 87 -20.41 -0.12 19.45
C GLN A 87 -20.16 0.36 18.02
N ALA A 88 -19.00 0.99 17.75
CA ALA A 88 -18.66 1.46 16.40
C ALA A 88 -18.55 0.30 15.39
N ARG A 89 -18.03 -0.86 15.81
CA ARG A 89 -17.97 -2.07 14.96
C ARG A 89 -19.36 -2.61 14.66
N SER A 90 -20.24 -2.70 15.65
CA SER A 90 -21.61 -3.19 15.47
C SER A 90 -22.42 -2.27 14.54
N LEU A 91 -22.32 -0.95 14.70
CA LEU A 91 -22.96 0.01 13.81
C LEU A 91 -22.43 -0.09 12.37
N GLY A 92 -21.11 -0.19 12.22
CA GLY A 92 -20.49 -0.38 10.90
C GLY A 92 -20.93 -1.68 10.22
N ALA A 93 -20.98 -2.78 10.96
CA ALA A 93 -21.45 -4.08 10.44
C ALA A 93 -22.91 -4.01 9.99
N LEU A 94 -23.80 -3.44 10.81
CA LEU A 94 -25.20 -3.26 10.46
C LEU A 94 -25.38 -2.41 9.20
N ARG A 95 -24.64 -1.30 9.07
CA ARG A 95 -24.71 -0.44 7.88
C ARG A 95 -24.24 -1.17 6.61
N MET A 96 -23.17 -1.95 6.71
CA MET A 96 -22.68 -2.78 5.60
C MET A 96 -23.70 -3.85 5.20
N GLU A 97 -24.35 -4.50 6.16
CA GLU A 97 -25.42 -5.47 5.89
C GLU A 97 -26.60 -4.84 5.17
N ILE A 98 -27.04 -3.66 5.61
CA ILE A 98 -28.12 -2.91 4.96
C ILE A 98 -27.76 -2.54 3.51
N SER A 99 -26.58 -1.98 3.28
CA SER A 99 -26.12 -1.62 1.92
C SER A 99 -26.05 -2.83 1.00
N ASN A 100 -25.53 -3.96 1.48
CA ASN A 100 -25.46 -5.20 0.70
C ASN A 100 -26.86 -5.74 0.36
N ALA A 101 -27.83 -5.58 1.26
CA ALA A 101 -29.22 -5.98 1.03
C ALA A 101 -29.91 -5.09 -0.02
N GLU A 102 -29.64 -3.78 0.00
CA GLU A 102 -30.17 -2.82 -0.98
C GLU A 102 -29.62 -3.08 -2.40
N GLU A 103 -28.32 -3.37 -2.52
CA GLU A 103 -27.69 -3.71 -3.80
C GLU A 103 -28.25 -5.00 -4.42
N GLY A 104 -28.55 -6.01 -3.59
CA GLY A 104 -29.15 -7.27 -4.05
C GLY A 104 -30.60 -7.16 -4.54
N HIS A 105 -31.35 -6.15 -4.08
CA HIS A 105 -32.72 -5.90 -4.55
C HIS A 105 -32.75 -5.13 -5.89
N SER A 106 -31.67 -4.44 -6.26
CA SER A 106 -31.60 -3.69 -7.52
C SER A 106 -31.19 -4.56 -8.73
N THR A 107 -30.83 -5.83 -8.51
CA THR A 107 -30.37 -6.77 -9.56
C THR A 107 -31.43 -7.79 -10.01
N HIS A 108 -32.70 -7.61 -9.64
CA HIS A 108 -33.85 -8.43 -10.06
C HIS A 108 -34.90 -7.60 -10.79
#